data_AF-A0A812X6V8-F1
#
_entry.id   AF-A0A812X6V8-F1
#
_cell.length_a   1.000
_cell.length_b   1.000
_cell.length_c   1.000
_cell.angle_alpha   90.00
_cell.angle_beta   90.00
_cell.angle_gamma   90.00
#
_symmetry.space_group_name_H-M   'P 1'
#
loop_
_entity.id
_entity.type
_entity.pdbx_description
1 polymer ?
#
loop_
_entity_poly.entity_id
_entity_poly.type
_entity_poly.pdbx_seq_one_letter_code
_entity_poly.pdbx_strand_id
1 'polypeptide(L)'
;MGRQQRAAEEAARLAEEQKRKDEKAKRDAIKERVKKCRQRLRSFHPAVKEHVVLEQVNEVCLQFTEEQLKELGNQIEKALTSGGDAMAAASLFHKAIESIGLAPMKVSEDATSTTSGPTDSQEDAQTTEERRESERRQAEKDQEKAEERARLAAERAEEKKKKEEQKKREAAAAEAARRQQEKKEEMKAKKAEEKQKKQEEEERLRKEQQRELAKQKAQEQAQRDRQAAQAEKEKLELERLVNLFAKDRLERLAKLDPLSDEKLAASLQVAVDEDKALAASLGLLKGKMVELRDELTDTQSDPLDRAVALVSEGKAGSVWPLALAPPANLRLENALRNRVKKARNRLRDVVGSFLHSCNLPNNENGAVTDWQRDVVNGLLVPTWSPAQEPSEPPSKPGPEKKKKKEKETDEDLDRILAEFEDSSPGKTKKKPGKKK
;
A
#
# COMPACT_ATOMS: atom_id res chain seq x y z
N MET A 1 -6.00 14.84 41.08
CA MET A 1 -6.29 13.46 40.66
C MET A 1 -6.23 13.25 39.14
N GLY A 2 -6.82 14.10 38.29
CA GLY A 2 -6.94 13.82 36.84
C GLY A 2 -5.68 13.95 35.95
N ARG A 3 -4.61 14.62 36.36
CA ARG A 3 -3.37 14.73 35.54
C ARG A 3 -2.47 13.50 35.64
N GLN A 4 -2.39 12.89 36.82
CA GLN A 4 -1.61 11.66 37.04
C GLN A 4 -2.26 10.46 36.35
N GLN A 5 -3.59 10.41 36.28
CA GLN A 5 -4.31 9.34 35.56
C GLN A 5 -4.09 9.42 34.05
N ARG A 6 -4.12 10.62 33.43
CA ARG A 6 -3.84 10.79 32.00
C ARG A 6 -2.39 10.43 31.64
N ALA A 7 -1.43 10.81 32.47
CA ALA A 7 -0.02 10.46 32.26
C ALA A 7 0.21 8.94 32.35
N ALA A 8 -0.49 8.25 33.26
CA ALA A 8 -0.43 6.80 33.37
C ALA A 8 -1.06 6.07 32.18
N GLU A 9 -2.18 6.59 31.66
CA GLU A 9 -2.86 6.05 30.48
C GLU A 9 -2.04 6.25 29.20
N GLU A 10 -1.43 7.42 29.02
CA GLU A 10 -0.53 7.69 27.90
C GLU A 10 0.73 6.82 27.93
N ALA A 11 1.32 6.62 29.12
CA ALA A 11 2.45 5.70 29.31
C ALA A 11 2.07 4.24 29.00
N ALA A 12 0.86 3.80 29.38
CA ALA A 12 0.35 2.47 29.05
C ALA A 12 0.17 2.30 27.54
N ARG A 13 -0.34 3.33 26.84
CA ARG A 13 -0.52 3.31 25.39
C ARG A 13 0.81 3.21 24.65
N LEU A 14 1.81 3.99 25.06
CA LEU A 14 3.17 3.93 24.49
C LEU A 14 3.84 2.57 24.75
N ALA A 15 3.65 1.98 25.94
CA ALA A 15 4.17 0.66 26.25
C ALA A 15 3.51 -0.45 25.42
N GLU A 16 2.21 -0.37 25.17
CA GLU A 16 1.51 -1.32 24.29
C GLU A 16 1.96 -1.17 22.82
N GLU A 17 2.13 0.07 22.34
CA GLU A 17 2.63 0.33 20.99
C GLU A 17 4.04 -0.21 20.79
N GLN A 18 4.93 -0.04 21.79
CA GLN A 18 6.27 -0.60 21.75
C GLN A 18 6.25 -2.14 21.72
N LYS A 19 5.37 -2.77 22.52
CA LYS A 19 5.19 -4.24 22.48
C LYS A 19 4.74 -4.72 21.09
N ARG A 20 3.81 -4.01 20.45
CA ARG A 20 3.36 -4.33 19.08
C ARG A 20 4.49 -4.17 18.06
N LYS A 21 5.32 -3.13 18.18
CA LYS A 21 6.50 -2.93 17.32
C LYS A 21 7.52 -4.06 17.50
N ASP A 22 7.82 -4.44 18.74
CA ASP A 22 8.76 -5.51 19.05
C ASP A 22 8.25 -6.88 18.58
N GLU A 23 6.95 -7.16 18.73
CA GLU A 23 6.35 -8.39 18.23
C GLU A 23 6.36 -8.44 16.69
N LYS A 24 6.05 -7.33 16.02
CA LYS A 24 6.15 -7.23 14.56
C LYS A 24 7.59 -7.46 14.10
N ALA A 25 8.57 -6.83 14.74
CA ALA A 25 9.99 -7.01 14.44
C ALA A 25 10.43 -8.48 14.61
N LYS A 26 9.96 -9.18 15.65
CA LYS A 26 10.22 -10.60 15.84
C LYS A 26 9.61 -11.46 14.73
N ARG A 27 8.35 -11.20 14.35
CA ARG A 27 7.68 -11.92 13.25
C ARG A 27 8.38 -11.70 11.92
N ASP A 28 8.81 -10.47 11.63
CA ASP A 28 9.52 -10.13 10.39
C ASP A 28 10.94 -10.73 10.38
N ALA A 29 11.63 -10.79 11.52
CA ALA A 29 12.91 -11.48 11.64
C ALA A 29 12.81 -12.99 11.36
N ILE A 30 11.75 -13.65 11.84
CA ILE A 30 11.49 -15.07 11.54
C ILE A 30 11.21 -15.27 10.04
N LYS A 31 10.36 -14.42 9.44
CA LYS A 31 10.07 -14.48 7.99
C LYS A 31 11.33 -14.33 7.15
N GLU A 32 12.22 -13.41 7.51
CA GLU A 32 13.49 -13.20 6.81
C GLU A 32 14.44 -14.41 6.96
N ARG A 33 14.48 -15.05 8.15
CA ARG A 33 15.25 -16.29 8.36
C ARG A 33 14.72 -17.44 7.51
N VAL A 34 13.41 -17.65 7.50
CA VAL A 34 12.75 -18.66 6.65
C VAL A 34 13.02 -18.40 5.18
N LYS A 35 12.92 -17.14 4.73
CA LYS A 35 13.22 -16.74 3.35
C LYS A 35 14.67 -17.07 2.96
N LYS A 36 15.64 -16.80 3.83
CA LYS A 36 17.05 -17.17 3.62
C LYS A 36 17.24 -18.69 3.55
N CYS A 37 16.57 -19.47 4.40
CA CYS A 37 16.62 -20.93 4.34
C CYS A 37 16.03 -21.47 3.02
N ARG A 38 14.88 -20.94 2.57
CA ARG A 38 14.27 -21.28 1.27
C ARG A 38 15.15 -20.91 0.09
N GLN A 39 15.80 -19.74 0.13
CA GLN A 39 16.72 -19.32 -0.92
C GLN A 39 17.96 -20.24 -0.98
N ARG A 40 18.51 -20.61 0.18
CA ARG A 40 19.63 -21.56 0.28
C ARG A 40 19.26 -22.92 -0.29
N LEU A 41 18.10 -23.49 0.06
CA LEU A 41 17.67 -24.77 -0.50
C LEU A 41 17.50 -24.72 -2.02
N ARG A 42 16.91 -23.65 -2.56
CA ARG A 42 16.78 -23.47 -4.01
C ARG A 42 18.13 -23.31 -4.71
N SER A 43 19.14 -22.77 -4.03
CA SER A 43 20.48 -22.67 -4.60
C SER A 43 21.19 -24.02 -4.79
N PHE A 44 20.73 -25.08 -4.12
CA PHE A 44 21.23 -26.44 -4.36
C PHE A 44 20.61 -27.12 -5.58
N HIS A 45 19.45 -26.64 -6.07
CA HIS A 45 18.74 -27.26 -7.19
C HIS A 45 19.61 -27.41 -8.46
N PRO A 46 20.41 -26.43 -8.90
CA PRO A 46 21.26 -26.59 -10.08
C PRO A 46 22.19 -27.82 -10.04
N ALA A 47 22.61 -28.26 -8.84
CA ALA A 47 23.45 -29.43 -8.65
C ALA A 47 22.67 -30.77 -8.70
N VAL A 48 21.35 -30.75 -8.48
CA VAL A 48 20.48 -31.94 -8.45
C VAL A 48 19.36 -31.90 -9.50
N LYS A 49 19.42 -30.95 -10.45
CA LYS A 49 18.36 -30.66 -11.43
C LYS A 49 18.00 -31.84 -12.33
N GLU A 50 18.91 -32.81 -12.49
CA GLU A 50 18.70 -34.03 -13.28
C GLU A 50 17.87 -35.08 -12.53
N HIS A 51 17.70 -34.91 -11.22
CA HIS A 51 17.03 -35.90 -10.35
C HIS A 51 15.81 -35.34 -9.62
N VAL A 52 15.72 -34.02 -9.44
CA VAL A 52 14.66 -33.38 -8.67
C VAL A 52 14.11 -32.20 -9.46
N VAL A 53 12.78 -32.17 -9.64
CA VAL A 53 12.09 -31.06 -10.31
C VAL A 53 12.01 -29.85 -9.36
N LEU A 54 12.32 -28.66 -9.86
CA LEU A 54 12.31 -27.40 -9.10
C LEU A 54 10.97 -27.13 -8.40
N GLU A 55 9.86 -27.51 -9.03
CA GLU A 55 8.51 -27.36 -8.48
C GLU A 55 8.32 -28.15 -7.18
N GLN A 56 8.86 -29.37 -7.10
CA GLN A 56 8.81 -30.17 -5.87
C GLN A 56 9.70 -29.57 -4.77
N VAL A 57 10.84 -29.00 -5.14
CA VAL A 57 11.70 -28.24 -4.19
C VAL A 57 10.97 -27.01 -3.66
N ASN A 58 10.21 -26.31 -4.51
CA ASN A 58 9.40 -25.17 -4.08
C ASN A 58 8.31 -25.60 -3.09
N GLU A 59 7.64 -26.73 -3.32
CA GLU A 59 6.60 -27.21 -2.40
C GLU A 59 7.19 -27.61 -1.04
N VAL A 60 8.31 -28.31 -1.01
CA VAL A 60 9.04 -28.60 0.25
C VAL A 60 9.42 -27.29 0.97
N CYS A 61 9.89 -26.28 0.22
CA CYS A 61 10.23 -24.98 0.80
C CYS A 61 9.01 -24.28 1.43
N LEU A 62 7.81 -24.48 0.89
CA LEU A 62 6.58 -23.87 1.39
C LEU A 62 6.04 -24.58 2.64
N GLN A 63 6.10 -25.91 2.68
CA GLN A 63 5.50 -26.74 3.74
C GLN A 63 6.38 -26.88 4.99
N PHE A 64 7.71 -26.78 4.87
CA PHE A 64 8.62 -26.99 6.00
C PHE A 64 8.77 -25.76 6.91
N THR A 65 8.99 -26.01 8.21
CA THR A 65 9.33 -24.99 9.22
C THR A 65 10.79 -24.51 9.11
N GLU A 66 11.15 -23.41 9.78
CA GLU A 66 12.53 -22.87 9.77
C GLU A 66 13.58 -23.93 10.15
N GLU A 67 13.30 -24.70 11.22
CA GLU A 67 14.21 -25.72 11.74
C GLU A 67 14.40 -26.86 10.74
N GLN A 68 13.31 -27.32 10.14
CA GLN A 68 13.35 -28.38 9.12
C GLN A 68 14.11 -27.94 7.86
N LEU A 69 13.87 -26.71 7.39
CA LEU A 69 14.58 -26.15 6.22
C LEU A 69 16.08 -26.01 6.49
N LYS A 70 16.45 -25.60 7.72
CA LYS A 70 17.85 -25.44 8.13
C LYS A 70 18.56 -26.79 8.21
N GLU A 71 17.92 -27.78 8.83
CA GLU A 71 18.46 -29.13 8.94
C GLU A 71 18.62 -29.80 7.57
N LEU A 72 17.57 -29.76 6.73
CA LEU A 72 17.62 -30.28 5.37
C LEU A 72 18.74 -29.60 4.56
N GLY A 73 18.87 -28.28 4.66
CA GLY A 73 19.92 -27.53 3.97
C GLY A 73 21.33 -27.93 4.42
N ASN A 74 21.54 -28.21 5.71
CA ASN A 74 22.82 -28.67 6.23
C ASN A 74 23.15 -30.11 5.77
N GLN A 75 22.15 -31.00 5.73
CA GLN A 75 22.32 -32.37 5.25
C GLN A 75 22.67 -32.40 3.76
N ILE A 76 21.99 -31.58 2.94
CA ILE A 76 22.26 -31.46 1.51
C ILE A 76 23.65 -30.86 1.27
N GLU A 77 24.01 -29.78 1.97
CA GLU A 77 25.33 -29.19 1.84
C GLU A 77 26.42 -30.19 2.23
N LYS A 78 26.23 -30.96 3.30
CA LYS A 78 27.15 -32.01 3.71
C LYS A 78 27.28 -33.11 2.65
N ALA A 79 26.19 -33.53 2.02
CA ALA A 79 26.20 -34.53 0.95
C ALA A 79 26.97 -34.02 -0.28
N LEU A 80 26.72 -32.77 -0.70
CA LEU A 80 27.39 -32.14 -1.84
C LEU A 80 28.88 -31.88 -1.57
N THR A 81 29.25 -31.51 -0.35
CA THR A 81 30.65 -31.19 0.00
C THR A 81 31.51 -32.40 0.36
N SER A 82 30.94 -33.42 1.02
CA SER A 82 31.72 -34.57 1.52
C SER A 82 31.97 -35.64 0.45
N GLY A 83 31.18 -35.65 -0.63
CA GLY A 83 31.31 -36.67 -1.68
C GLY A 83 31.04 -36.20 -3.10
N GLY A 84 30.67 -34.93 -3.33
CA GLY A 84 30.27 -34.43 -4.64
C GLY A 84 29.06 -35.16 -5.25
N ASP A 85 28.36 -35.96 -4.45
CA ASP A 85 27.37 -36.91 -4.94
C ASP A 85 26.00 -36.25 -5.03
N ALA A 86 25.66 -35.81 -6.24
CA ALA A 86 24.36 -35.26 -6.58
C ALA A 86 23.21 -36.24 -6.28
N MET A 87 23.44 -37.56 -6.34
CA MET A 87 22.42 -38.57 -6.06
C MET A 87 22.13 -38.70 -4.56
N ALA A 88 23.14 -38.59 -3.70
CA ALA A 88 22.94 -38.55 -2.25
C ALA A 88 22.13 -37.30 -1.84
N ALA A 89 22.43 -36.14 -2.43
CA ALA A 89 21.67 -34.91 -2.23
C ALA A 89 20.24 -35.00 -2.78
N ALA A 90 20.06 -35.59 -3.97
CA ALA A 90 18.74 -35.83 -4.55
C ALA A 90 17.87 -36.77 -3.69
N SER A 91 18.48 -37.81 -3.11
CA SER A 91 17.79 -38.73 -2.20
C SER A 91 17.26 -38.04 -0.95
N LEU A 92 17.97 -37.01 -0.44
CA LEU A 92 17.49 -36.19 0.68
C LEU A 92 16.29 -35.33 0.28
N PHE A 93 16.30 -34.75 -0.93
CA PHE A 93 15.13 -34.05 -1.46
C PHE A 93 13.95 -35.00 -1.66
N HIS A 94 14.13 -36.19 -2.23
CA HIS A 94 13.06 -37.17 -2.41
C HIS A 94 12.42 -37.58 -1.07
N LYS A 95 13.22 -37.86 -0.03
CA LYS A 95 12.70 -38.11 1.32
C LYS A 95 11.90 -36.94 1.89
N ALA A 96 12.36 -35.71 1.66
CA ALA A 96 11.61 -34.52 2.09
C ALA A 96 10.29 -34.36 1.33
N ILE A 97 10.28 -34.64 0.02
CA ILE A 97 9.08 -34.63 -0.84
C ILE A 97 8.08 -35.70 -0.37
N GLU A 98 8.55 -36.90 -0.05
CA GLU A 98 7.70 -37.97 0.50
C GLU A 98 7.11 -37.58 1.86
N SER A 99 7.89 -36.91 2.72
CA SER A 99 7.42 -36.51 4.05
C SER A 99 6.28 -35.48 4.02
N ILE A 100 6.15 -34.71 2.93
CA ILE A 100 5.01 -33.79 2.71
C ILE A 100 3.84 -34.46 1.95
N GLY A 101 3.92 -35.77 1.70
CA GLY A 101 2.86 -36.54 1.04
C GLY A 101 2.88 -36.47 -0.49
N LEU A 102 3.96 -35.98 -1.11
CA LEU A 102 4.13 -35.98 -2.55
C LEU A 102 4.99 -37.17 -3.01
N ALA A 103 4.70 -37.70 -4.19
CA ALA A 103 5.56 -38.70 -4.82
C ALA A 103 6.71 -38.02 -5.58
N PRO A 104 7.98 -38.42 -5.39
CA PRO A 104 9.10 -37.89 -6.16
C PRO A 104 8.88 -38.06 -7.67
N MET A 105 8.96 -36.95 -8.42
CA MET A 105 8.83 -36.97 -9.88
C MET A 105 10.19 -37.27 -10.49
N LYS A 106 10.22 -38.21 -11.43
CA LYS A 106 11.40 -38.46 -12.27
C LYS A 106 11.47 -37.36 -13.32
N VAL A 107 12.63 -36.73 -13.45
CA VAL A 107 12.89 -35.74 -14.52
C VAL A 107 12.90 -36.50 -15.85
N SER A 108 11.99 -36.17 -16.77
CA SER A 108 12.01 -36.74 -18.13
C SER A 108 13.10 -36.05 -18.95
N GLU A 109 13.95 -36.83 -19.62
CA GLU A 109 15.16 -36.42 -20.36
C GLU A 109 14.88 -35.66 -21.67
N ASP A 110 13.98 -34.68 -21.68
CA ASP A 110 13.65 -33.90 -22.89
C ASP A 110 13.98 -32.41 -22.69
N ALA A 111 15.28 -32.08 -22.67
CA ALA A 111 15.84 -30.76 -23.00
C ALA A 111 17.37 -30.74 -22.89
N THR A 112 18.09 -31.18 -23.92
CA THR A 112 19.50 -30.82 -24.13
C THR A 112 19.63 -30.08 -25.46
N SER A 113 19.95 -28.79 -25.40
CA SER A 113 20.25 -27.96 -26.57
C SER A 113 21.70 -27.48 -26.52
N THR A 114 22.37 -27.79 -27.63
CA THR A 114 23.76 -27.69 -28.07
C THR A 114 24.43 -26.32 -27.96
N THR A 115 25.76 -26.28 -27.76
CA THR A 115 26.68 -25.43 -28.57
C THR A 115 28.10 -25.96 -28.49
N SER A 116 28.69 -26.25 -29.67
CA SER A 116 30.06 -26.70 -29.90
C SER A 116 30.78 -25.69 -30.81
N GLY A 117 32.10 -25.52 -30.67
CA GLY A 117 32.93 -24.97 -31.76
C GLY A 117 34.38 -24.58 -31.35
N PRO A 118 35.41 -24.79 -32.22
CA PRO A 118 36.78 -25.16 -31.84
C PRO A 118 37.89 -24.18 -32.34
N THR A 119 39.18 -24.47 -32.10
CA THR A 119 40.27 -24.52 -33.12
C THR A 119 41.66 -24.94 -32.57
N ASP A 120 42.26 -25.92 -33.27
CA ASP A 120 43.67 -26.41 -33.35
C ASP A 120 44.70 -25.31 -33.64
N SER A 121 45.95 -25.31 -33.13
CA SER A 121 47.18 -26.17 -33.32
C SER A 121 48.15 -25.70 -34.43
N GLN A 122 49.43 -25.48 -34.00
CA GLN A 122 50.74 -25.87 -34.60
C GLN A 122 51.06 -25.53 -36.09
N GLU A 123 52.30 -25.39 -36.58
CA GLU A 123 53.68 -25.18 -36.11
C GLU A 123 54.55 -25.02 -37.38
N ASP A 124 55.73 -24.40 -37.20
CA ASP A 124 57.03 -24.74 -37.78
C ASP A 124 57.53 -24.44 -39.22
N ALA A 125 58.85 -24.24 -39.16
CA ALA A 125 59.86 -23.74 -40.08
C ALA A 125 60.57 -24.86 -40.86
N GLN A 126 61.45 -24.48 -41.80
CA GLN A 126 62.72 -25.18 -42.16
C GLN A 126 63.50 -24.40 -43.26
N THR A 127 64.72 -23.90 -42.98
CA THR A 127 66.11 -24.40 -43.31
C THR A 127 66.68 -23.92 -44.67
N THR A 128 67.84 -23.26 -44.85
CA THR A 128 69.32 -23.47 -44.62
C THR A 128 70.12 -24.20 -45.72
N GLU A 129 71.41 -23.82 -45.82
CA GLU A 129 72.60 -24.36 -46.54
C GLU A 129 72.86 -23.86 -47.99
N GLU A 130 73.98 -23.23 -48.38
CA GLU A 130 75.42 -23.19 -47.99
C GLU A 130 76.30 -24.29 -48.64
N ARG A 131 77.18 -23.88 -49.60
CA ARG A 131 78.52 -24.47 -49.95
C ARG A 131 79.11 -23.72 -51.16
N ARG A 132 80.20 -22.92 -51.13
CA ARG A 132 81.63 -23.13 -50.81
C ARG A 132 82.36 -24.20 -51.65
N GLU A 133 83.28 -23.72 -52.48
CA GLU A 133 84.67 -24.18 -52.76
C GLU A 133 85.02 -23.94 -54.24
N SER A 134 86.26 -23.70 -54.69
CA SER A 134 87.46 -23.05 -54.18
C SER A 134 88.44 -23.03 -55.37
N GLU A 135 89.11 -21.89 -55.56
CA GLU A 135 90.48 -21.77 -56.04
C GLU A 135 90.90 -22.39 -57.40
N ARG A 136 90.80 -21.60 -58.47
CA ARG A 136 91.75 -21.68 -59.60
C ARG A 136 92.26 -20.30 -60.05
N ARG A 137 93.46 -19.97 -59.58
CA ARG A 137 94.61 -19.50 -60.40
C ARG A 137 94.62 -18.05 -60.91
N GLN A 138 94.80 -17.12 -59.99
CA GLN A 138 96.02 -16.31 -59.78
C GLN A 138 96.96 -15.96 -60.98
N ALA A 139 96.44 -15.49 -62.12
CA ALA A 139 97.25 -14.76 -63.12
C ALA A 139 96.51 -13.60 -63.84
N GLU A 140 95.27 -13.26 -63.44
CA GLU A 140 94.49 -12.08 -63.92
C GLU A 140 94.39 -10.96 -62.87
N LYS A 141 95.17 -11.04 -61.78
CA LYS A 141 95.00 -10.23 -60.57
C LYS A 141 95.51 -8.78 -60.63
N ASP A 142 95.95 -8.26 -61.78
CA ASP A 142 96.38 -6.85 -61.90
C ASP A 142 95.64 -6.04 -63.00
N GLN A 143 94.71 -6.64 -63.75
CA GLN A 143 93.66 -5.92 -64.49
C GLN A 143 92.28 -6.02 -63.82
N GLU A 144 92.00 -7.09 -63.07
CA GLU A 144 90.78 -7.19 -62.25
C GLU A 144 90.73 -6.16 -61.12
N LYS A 145 91.85 -5.74 -60.50
CA LYS A 145 91.80 -4.79 -59.36
C LYS A 145 91.32 -3.37 -59.72
N ALA A 146 91.34 -2.99 -61.00
CA ALA A 146 90.79 -1.71 -61.47
C ALA A 146 89.29 -1.80 -61.78
N GLU A 147 88.84 -2.92 -62.35
CA GLU A 147 87.42 -3.18 -62.64
C GLU A 147 86.65 -3.64 -61.39
N GLU A 148 87.30 -4.32 -60.45
CA GLU A 148 86.77 -4.75 -59.16
C GLU A 148 86.57 -3.54 -58.22
N ARG A 149 87.45 -2.52 -58.25
CA ARG A 149 87.23 -1.26 -57.52
C ARG A 149 86.08 -0.43 -58.11
N ALA A 150 85.86 -0.48 -59.42
CA ALA A 150 84.70 0.15 -60.06
C ALA A 150 83.40 -0.62 -59.78
N ARG A 151 83.42 -1.96 -59.78
CA ARG A 151 82.29 -2.80 -59.38
C ARG A 151 81.96 -2.68 -57.90
N LEU A 152 82.94 -2.69 -56.99
CA LEU A 152 82.73 -2.49 -55.55
C LEU A 152 82.20 -1.09 -55.22
N ALA A 153 82.56 -0.06 -55.99
CA ALA A 153 81.99 1.28 -55.83
C ALA A 153 80.52 1.35 -56.32
N ALA A 154 80.20 0.68 -57.43
CA ALA A 154 78.83 0.57 -57.93
C ALA A 154 77.94 -0.32 -57.03
N GLU A 155 78.47 -1.44 -56.55
CA GLU A 155 77.77 -2.38 -55.66
C GLU A 155 77.52 -1.75 -54.28
N ARG A 156 78.48 -1.00 -53.72
CA ARG A 156 78.25 -0.21 -52.49
C ARG A 156 77.25 0.92 -52.68
N ALA A 157 77.13 1.48 -53.89
CA ALA A 157 76.12 2.49 -54.19
C ALA A 157 74.72 1.88 -54.33
N GLU A 158 74.60 0.67 -54.90
CA GLU A 158 73.34 -0.08 -54.95
C GLU A 158 72.93 -0.65 -53.59
N GLU A 159 73.88 -1.11 -52.77
CA GLU A 159 73.63 -1.58 -51.41
C GLU A 159 73.19 -0.42 -50.49
N LYS A 160 73.75 0.78 -50.66
CA LYS A 160 73.27 1.98 -49.96
C LYS A 160 71.86 2.38 -50.39
N LYS A 161 71.54 2.31 -51.69
CA LYS A 161 70.17 2.57 -52.17
C LYS A 161 69.17 1.54 -51.64
N LYS A 162 69.54 0.25 -51.59
CA LYS A 162 68.70 -0.80 -50.99
C LYS A 162 68.51 -0.61 -49.48
N LYS A 163 69.56 -0.22 -48.74
CA LYS A 163 69.45 0.08 -47.30
C LYS A 163 68.63 1.34 -47.02
N GLU A 164 68.73 2.38 -47.86
CA GLU A 164 67.88 3.57 -47.71
C GLU A 164 66.42 3.31 -48.08
N GLU A 165 66.16 2.51 -49.11
CA GLU A 165 64.80 2.09 -49.46
C GLU A 165 64.19 1.18 -48.39
N GLN A 166 64.97 0.26 -47.82
CA GLN A 166 64.55 -0.58 -46.71
C GLN A 166 64.29 0.23 -45.44
N LYS A 167 65.14 1.22 -45.11
CA LYS A 167 64.90 2.15 -44.00
C LYS A 167 63.66 3.02 -44.22
N LYS A 168 63.37 3.43 -45.45
CA LYS A 168 62.13 4.17 -45.77
C LYS A 168 60.89 3.29 -45.64
N ARG A 169 60.97 2.02 -46.06
CA ARG A 169 59.88 1.04 -45.89
C ARG A 169 59.66 0.68 -44.41
N GLU A 170 60.72 0.49 -43.65
CA GLU A 170 60.65 0.23 -42.19
C GLU A 170 60.13 1.45 -41.42
N ALA A 171 60.56 2.67 -41.78
CA ALA A 171 60.04 3.90 -41.18
C ALA A 171 58.54 4.11 -41.50
N ALA A 172 58.13 3.86 -42.74
CA ALA A 172 56.71 3.94 -43.13
C ALA A 172 55.86 2.84 -42.45
N ALA A 173 56.39 1.63 -42.28
CA ALA A 173 55.72 0.55 -41.56
C ALA A 173 55.61 0.85 -40.05
N ALA A 174 56.66 1.42 -39.44
CA ALA A 174 56.65 1.83 -38.04
C ALA A 174 55.66 2.98 -37.78
N GLU A 175 55.58 3.96 -38.68
CA GLU A 175 54.62 5.06 -38.58
C GLU A 175 53.17 4.56 -38.76
N ALA A 176 52.94 3.65 -39.71
CA ALA A 176 51.63 3.02 -39.90
C ALA A 176 51.20 2.20 -38.67
N ALA A 177 52.13 1.45 -38.06
CA ALA A 177 51.88 0.70 -36.82
C ALA A 177 51.56 1.63 -35.65
N ARG A 178 52.27 2.76 -35.52
CA ARG A 178 52.03 3.75 -34.47
C ARG A 178 50.67 4.44 -34.61
N ARG A 179 50.27 4.80 -35.83
CA ARG A 179 48.92 5.35 -36.11
C ARG A 179 47.81 4.33 -35.86
N GLN A 180 48.06 3.03 -36.07
CA GLN A 180 47.08 1.98 -35.73
C GLN A 180 46.96 1.77 -34.22
N GLN A 181 48.05 1.87 -33.45
CA GLN A 181 48.01 1.81 -31.99
C GLN A 181 47.29 3.02 -31.39
N GLU A 182 47.59 4.24 -31.88
CA GLU A 182 46.93 5.47 -31.42
C GLU A 182 45.41 5.44 -31.68
N LYS A 183 44.96 5.00 -32.87
CA LYS A 183 43.53 4.80 -33.16
C LYS A 183 42.86 3.75 -32.28
N LYS A 184 43.58 2.68 -31.91
CA LYS A 184 43.07 1.65 -30.99
C LYS A 184 42.95 2.18 -29.56
N GLU A 185 43.90 3.00 -29.11
CA GLU A 185 43.87 3.64 -27.80
C GLU A 185 42.77 4.71 -27.71
N GLU A 186 42.60 5.53 -28.74
CA GLU A 186 41.54 6.55 -28.81
C GLU A 186 40.13 5.92 -28.83
N MET A 187 39.94 4.83 -29.57
CA MET A 187 38.68 4.06 -29.56
C MET A 187 38.42 3.38 -28.20
N LYS A 188 39.46 2.90 -27.52
CA LYS A 188 39.32 2.34 -26.16
C LYS A 188 38.99 3.42 -25.14
N ALA A 189 39.61 4.60 -25.23
CA ALA A 189 39.33 5.75 -24.37
C ALA A 189 37.89 6.25 -24.57
N LYS A 190 37.44 6.44 -25.82
CA LYS A 190 36.05 6.84 -26.12
C LYS A 190 35.01 5.82 -25.61
N LYS A 191 35.26 4.52 -25.77
CA LYS A 191 34.40 3.46 -25.22
C LYS A 191 34.40 3.40 -23.70
N ALA A 192 35.50 3.75 -23.04
CA ALA A 192 35.58 3.80 -21.58
C ALA A 192 34.80 5.02 -21.03
N GLU A 193 34.93 6.19 -21.66
CA GLU A 193 34.20 7.40 -21.27
C GLU A 193 32.68 7.25 -21.49
N GLU A 194 32.24 6.66 -22.59
CA GLU A 194 30.83 6.38 -22.87
C GLU A 194 30.22 5.39 -21.84
N LYS A 195 30.98 4.36 -21.46
CA LYS A 195 30.56 3.41 -20.41
C LYS A 195 30.45 4.09 -19.04
N GLN A 196 31.38 4.99 -18.70
CA GLN A 196 31.32 5.74 -17.44
C GLN A 196 30.11 6.69 -17.40
N LYS A 197 29.84 7.43 -18.49
CA LYS A 197 28.66 8.30 -18.58
C LYS A 197 27.36 7.51 -18.46
N LYS A 198 27.26 6.35 -19.11
CA LYS A 198 26.07 5.48 -19.01
C LYS A 198 25.88 4.92 -17.59
N GLN A 199 26.96 4.54 -16.91
CA GLN A 199 26.88 4.08 -15.52
C GLN A 199 26.46 5.20 -14.56
N GLU A 200 26.97 6.42 -14.74
CA GLU A 200 26.59 7.58 -13.93
C GLU A 200 25.11 7.97 -14.15
N GLU A 201 24.62 7.92 -15.40
CA GLU A 201 23.22 8.17 -15.73
C GLU A 201 22.28 7.11 -15.14
N GLU A 202 22.67 5.83 -15.23
CA GLU A 202 21.90 4.71 -14.64
C GLU A 202 21.86 4.79 -13.11
N GLU A 203 22.98 5.17 -12.46
CA GLU A 203 23.01 5.38 -11.01
C GLU A 203 22.15 6.57 -10.58
N ARG A 204 22.17 7.67 -11.34
CA ARG A 204 21.30 8.84 -11.09
C ARG A 204 19.83 8.47 -11.22
N LEU A 205 19.44 7.77 -12.28
CA LEU A 205 18.07 7.32 -12.50
C LEU A 205 17.61 6.37 -11.37
N ARG A 206 18.47 5.44 -10.95
CA ARG A 206 18.18 4.54 -9.83
C ARG A 206 18.01 5.29 -8.50
N LYS A 207 18.83 6.32 -8.26
CA LYS A 207 18.72 7.17 -7.06
C LYS A 207 17.46 8.03 -7.07
N GLU A 208 17.04 8.52 -8.23
CA GLU A 208 15.80 9.27 -8.40
C GLU A 208 14.58 8.36 -8.19
N GLN A 209 14.54 7.18 -8.81
CA GLN A 209 13.51 6.17 -8.56
C GLN A 209 13.41 5.78 -7.09
N GLN A 210 14.54 5.61 -6.39
CA GLN A 210 14.54 5.34 -4.95
C GLN A 210 13.95 6.50 -4.13
N ARG A 211 14.22 7.75 -4.51
CA ARG A 211 13.65 8.94 -3.85
C ARG A 211 12.15 9.06 -4.11
N GLU A 212 11.69 8.82 -5.32
CA GLU A 212 10.26 8.83 -5.66
C GLU A 212 9.50 7.72 -4.93
N LEU A 213 10.02 6.50 -4.91
CA LEU A 213 9.43 5.39 -4.15
C LEU A 213 9.41 5.68 -2.64
N ALA A 214 10.45 6.31 -2.11
CA ALA A 214 10.48 6.73 -0.71
C ALA A 214 9.43 7.83 -0.43
N LYS A 215 9.26 8.80 -1.35
CA LYS A 215 8.25 9.85 -1.24
C LYS A 215 6.82 9.29 -1.32
N GLN A 216 6.56 8.41 -2.28
CA GLN A 216 5.26 7.72 -2.41
C GLN A 216 4.94 6.91 -1.16
N LYS A 217 5.91 6.13 -0.64
CA LYS A 217 5.73 5.35 0.59
C LYS A 217 5.47 6.24 1.81
N ALA A 218 6.14 7.40 1.91
CA ALA A 218 5.90 8.36 2.98
C ALA A 218 4.50 9.00 2.89
N GLN A 219 4.04 9.35 1.69
CA GLN A 219 2.68 9.86 1.46
C GLN A 219 1.61 8.82 1.76
N GLU A 220 1.79 7.57 1.32
CA GLU A 220 0.87 6.47 1.60
C GLU A 220 0.79 6.18 3.10
N GLN A 221 1.93 6.22 3.81
CA GLN A 221 1.96 6.08 5.27
C GLN A 221 1.21 7.23 5.96
N ALA A 222 1.45 8.49 5.54
CA ALA A 222 0.76 9.65 6.09
C ALA A 222 -0.77 9.59 5.85
N GLN A 223 -1.21 9.13 4.68
CA GLN A 223 -2.63 8.93 4.39
C GLN A 223 -3.25 7.83 5.25
N ARG A 224 -2.55 6.70 5.43
CA ARG A 224 -2.99 5.64 6.34
C ARG A 224 -3.11 6.13 7.78
N ASP A 225 -2.14 6.90 8.26
CA ASP A 225 -2.16 7.43 9.62
C ASP A 225 -3.28 8.47 9.81
N ARG A 226 -3.56 9.31 8.80
CA ARG A 226 -4.72 10.22 8.81
C ARG A 226 -6.05 9.46 8.85
N GLN A 227 -6.21 8.43 8.03
CA GLN A 227 -7.42 7.59 8.02
C GLN A 227 -7.59 6.83 9.34
N ALA A 228 -6.51 6.30 9.91
CA ALA A 228 -6.53 5.63 11.21
C ALA A 228 -6.92 6.61 12.33
N ALA A 229 -6.36 7.81 12.34
CA ALA A 229 -6.71 8.85 13.32
C ALA A 229 -8.17 9.32 13.19
N GLN A 230 -8.68 9.41 11.96
CA GLN A 230 -10.09 9.74 11.73
C GLN A 230 -11.02 8.62 12.20
N ALA A 231 -10.71 7.36 11.88
CA ALA A 231 -11.48 6.20 12.36
C ALA A 231 -11.47 6.09 13.90
N GLU A 232 -10.34 6.41 14.54
CA GLU A 232 -10.26 6.47 16.00
C GLU A 232 -11.15 7.57 16.58
N LYS A 233 -11.16 8.76 15.97
CA LYS A 233 -12.07 9.85 16.37
C LYS A 233 -13.54 9.47 16.22
N GLU A 234 -13.92 8.89 15.08
CA GLU A 234 -15.29 8.42 14.83
C GLU A 234 -15.70 7.32 15.83
N LYS A 235 -14.78 6.42 16.19
CA LYS A 235 -15.02 5.40 17.22
C LYS A 235 -15.25 6.03 18.60
N LEU A 236 -14.41 6.98 19.01
CA LEU A 236 -14.57 7.67 20.30
C LEU A 236 -15.87 8.49 20.35
N GLU A 237 -16.25 9.11 19.24
CA GLU A 237 -17.52 9.83 19.11
C GLU A 237 -18.71 8.88 19.21
N LEU A 238 -18.66 7.73 18.53
CA LEU A 238 -19.70 6.71 18.63
C LEU A 238 -19.82 6.17 20.07
N GLU A 239 -18.71 5.90 20.75
CA GLU A 239 -18.71 5.49 22.17
C GLU A 239 -19.32 6.58 23.07
N ARG A 240 -18.98 7.86 22.84
CA ARG A 240 -19.62 8.99 23.53
C ARG A 240 -21.13 9.02 23.28
N LEU A 241 -21.58 8.85 22.04
CA LEU A 241 -23.00 8.83 21.68
C LEU A 241 -23.74 7.66 22.31
N VAL A 242 -23.14 6.45 22.32
CA VAL A 242 -23.71 5.28 22.99
C VAL A 242 -23.87 5.54 24.49
N ASN A 243 -22.89 6.16 25.14
CA ASN A 243 -22.95 6.49 26.57
C ASN A 243 -24.03 7.55 26.87
N LEU A 244 -24.13 8.59 26.04
CA LEU A 244 -25.19 9.61 26.17
C LEU A 244 -26.58 9.00 25.97
N PHE A 245 -26.71 8.14 24.96
CA PHE A 245 -27.96 7.42 24.70
C PHE A 245 -28.32 6.51 25.86
N ALA A 246 -27.38 5.70 26.37
CA ALA A 246 -27.61 4.83 27.51
C ALA A 246 -28.03 5.60 28.77
N LYS A 247 -27.39 6.74 29.03
CA LYS A 247 -27.74 7.63 30.16
C LYS A 247 -29.16 8.19 30.00
N ASP A 248 -29.51 8.73 28.83
CA ASP A 248 -30.88 9.20 28.53
C ASP A 248 -31.91 8.08 28.77
N ARG A 249 -31.64 6.86 28.29
CA ARG A 249 -32.54 5.72 28.50
C ARG A 249 -32.69 5.35 29.97
N LEU A 250 -31.61 5.34 30.74
CA LEU A 250 -31.67 5.06 32.18
C LEU A 250 -32.46 6.12 32.95
N GLU A 251 -32.25 7.40 32.65
CA GLU A 251 -32.97 8.51 33.28
C GLU A 251 -34.48 8.45 32.98
N ARG A 252 -34.85 8.16 31.73
CA ARG A 252 -36.26 8.02 31.35
C ARG A 252 -36.89 6.77 31.95
N LEU A 253 -36.16 5.66 32.03
CA LEU A 253 -36.64 4.43 32.69
C LEU A 253 -36.91 4.70 34.18
N ALA A 254 -36.02 5.41 34.87
CA ALA A 254 -36.22 5.78 36.27
C ALA A 254 -37.49 6.64 36.49
N LYS A 255 -37.87 7.47 35.50
CA LYS A 255 -39.12 8.24 35.53
C LYS A 255 -40.35 7.41 35.15
N LEU A 256 -40.19 6.38 34.31
CA LEU A 256 -41.28 5.51 33.86
C LEU A 256 -41.66 4.47 34.93
N ASP A 257 -40.67 3.90 35.63
CA ASP A 257 -40.86 2.83 36.61
C ASP A 257 -41.94 3.15 37.69
N PRO A 258 -42.05 4.38 38.25
CA PRO A 258 -43.10 4.72 39.23
C PRO A 258 -44.48 5.08 38.64
N LEU A 259 -44.60 5.21 37.31
CA LEU A 259 -45.86 5.57 36.66
C LEU A 259 -46.69 4.31 36.39
N SER A 260 -47.98 4.35 36.69
CA SER A 260 -48.95 3.33 36.28
C SER A 260 -49.46 3.59 34.86
N ASP A 261 -50.05 2.60 34.21
CA ASP A 261 -50.60 2.74 32.85
C ASP A 261 -51.74 3.77 32.80
N GLU A 262 -52.56 3.82 33.86
CA GLU A 262 -53.60 4.84 34.02
C GLU A 262 -53.03 6.26 34.08
N LYS A 263 -51.92 6.47 34.81
CA LYS A 263 -51.24 7.78 34.87
C LYS A 263 -50.62 8.16 33.53
N LEU A 264 -50.08 7.18 32.79
CA LEU A 264 -49.55 7.41 31.44
C LEU A 264 -50.66 7.80 30.46
N ALA A 265 -51.80 7.08 30.49
CA ALA A 265 -52.96 7.39 29.68
C ALA A 265 -53.55 8.78 30.03
N ALA A 266 -53.65 9.12 31.32
CA ALA A 266 -54.09 10.43 31.76
C ALA A 266 -53.13 11.55 31.32
N SER A 267 -51.82 11.34 31.43
CA SER A 267 -50.79 12.28 30.95
C SER A 267 -50.87 12.50 29.44
N LEU A 268 -51.18 11.44 28.68
CA LEU A 268 -51.39 11.53 27.24
C LEU A 268 -52.67 12.29 26.90
N GLN A 269 -53.78 12.04 27.61
CA GLN A 269 -55.02 12.79 27.44
C GLN A 269 -54.82 14.29 27.69
N VAL A 270 -54.16 14.65 28.79
CA VAL A 270 -53.83 16.06 29.10
C VAL A 270 -53.03 16.71 27.97
N ALA A 271 -52.05 16.01 27.42
CA ALA A 271 -51.24 16.55 26.33
C ALA A 271 -52.03 16.75 25.04
N VAL A 272 -52.97 15.86 24.74
CA VAL A 272 -53.89 15.98 23.60
C VAL A 272 -54.87 17.14 23.80
N ASP A 273 -55.35 17.35 25.03
CA ASP A 273 -56.25 18.45 25.35
C ASP A 273 -55.55 19.82 25.28
N GLU A 274 -54.26 19.87 25.69
CA GLU A 274 -53.44 21.09 25.66
C GLU A 274 -52.86 21.42 24.27
N ASP A 275 -52.55 20.40 23.48
CA ASP A 275 -51.93 20.55 22.15
C ASP A 275 -52.90 20.11 21.04
N LYS A 276 -53.63 21.10 20.50
CA LYS A 276 -54.57 20.90 19.39
C LYS A 276 -53.89 20.32 18.14
N ALA A 277 -52.62 20.62 17.91
CA ALA A 277 -51.88 20.11 16.77
C ALA A 277 -51.58 18.61 16.95
N LEU A 278 -51.22 18.20 18.16
CA LEU A 278 -51.09 16.79 18.53
C LEU A 278 -52.43 16.04 18.38
N ALA A 279 -53.52 16.60 18.90
CA ALA A 279 -54.86 16.00 18.78
C ALA A 279 -55.27 15.79 17.31
N ALA A 280 -55.11 16.82 16.48
CA ALA A 280 -55.44 16.76 15.06
C ALA A 280 -54.54 15.77 14.30
N SER A 281 -53.23 15.75 14.56
CA SER A 281 -52.30 14.80 13.91
C SER A 281 -52.56 13.34 14.28
N LEU A 282 -52.87 13.04 15.55
CA LEU A 282 -53.29 11.71 15.98
C LEU A 282 -54.66 11.33 15.38
N GLY A 283 -55.58 12.28 15.22
CA GLY A 283 -56.86 12.08 14.54
C GLY A 283 -56.69 11.72 13.07
N LEU A 284 -55.83 12.44 12.34
CA LEU A 284 -55.46 12.12 10.96
C LEU A 284 -54.83 10.73 10.84
N LEU A 285 -53.90 10.39 11.75
CA LEU A 285 -53.27 9.08 11.76
C LEU A 285 -54.29 7.96 12.04
N LYS A 286 -55.21 8.16 12.99
CA LYS A 286 -56.29 7.21 13.29
C LYS A 286 -57.19 6.99 12.06
N GLY A 287 -57.54 8.05 11.34
CA GLY A 287 -58.28 7.94 10.07
C GLY A 287 -57.54 7.09 9.04
N LYS A 288 -56.25 7.35 8.84
CA LYS A 288 -55.40 6.56 7.93
C LYS A 288 -55.24 5.10 8.35
N MET A 289 -55.20 4.81 9.66
CA MET A 289 -55.15 3.42 10.13
C MET A 289 -56.39 2.62 9.74
N VAL A 290 -57.55 3.28 9.63
CA VAL A 290 -58.78 2.65 9.15
C VAL A 290 -58.70 2.42 7.64
N GLU A 291 -58.22 3.39 6.87
CA GLU A 291 -58.06 3.29 5.41
C GLU A 291 -57.01 2.22 5.02
N LEU A 292 -55.86 2.21 5.69
CA LEU A 292 -54.75 1.28 5.44
C LEU A 292 -55.03 -0.14 5.92
N ARG A 293 -56.07 -0.37 6.72
CA ARG A 293 -56.43 -1.74 7.15
C ARG A 293 -56.79 -2.62 5.96
N ASP A 294 -57.30 -2.02 4.89
CA ASP A 294 -57.73 -2.71 3.68
C ASP A 294 -56.61 -2.80 2.61
N GLU A 295 -55.53 -2.01 2.75
CA GLU A 295 -54.39 -1.99 1.84
C GLU A 295 -53.13 -2.59 2.51
N LEU A 296 -52.92 -3.88 2.30
CA LEU A 296 -51.81 -4.67 2.84
C LEU A 296 -50.47 -4.30 2.15
N THR A 297 -49.87 -3.15 2.43
CA THR A 297 -48.55 -2.78 1.89
C THR A 297 -47.44 -2.92 2.94
N ASP A 298 -46.59 -3.94 2.76
CA ASP A 298 -45.45 -4.34 3.62
C ASP A 298 -44.30 -3.32 3.74
N THR A 299 -44.40 -2.13 3.15
CA THR A 299 -43.27 -1.19 3.00
C THR A 299 -43.38 0.08 3.82
N GLN A 300 -44.53 0.31 4.48
CA GLN A 300 -44.77 1.54 5.22
C GLN A 300 -44.53 1.34 6.73
N SER A 301 -43.79 2.28 7.35
CA SER A 301 -43.56 2.33 8.80
C SER A 301 -44.86 2.09 9.58
N ASP A 302 -44.82 1.21 10.60
CA ASP A 302 -45.94 0.85 11.47
C ASP A 302 -46.66 2.13 11.94
N PRO A 303 -47.97 2.27 11.71
CA PRO A 303 -48.71 3.46 12.15
C PRO A 303 -48.56 3.73 13.65
N LEU A 304 -48.31 2.70 14.47
CA LEU A 304 -48.03 2.88 15.89
C LEU A 304 -46.67 3.55 16.15
N ASP A 305 -45.66 3.32 15.31
CA ASP A 305 -44.39 4.06 15.38
C ASP A 305 -44.60 5.55 15.11
N ARG A 306 -45.46 5.90 14.15
CA ARG A 306 -45.81 7.29 13.82
C ARG A 306 -46.58 7.96 14.97
N ALA A 307 -47.52 7.24 15.59
CA ALA A 307 -48.25 7.74 16.74
C ALA A 307 -47.31 8.05 17.91
N VAL A 308 -46.41 7.12 18.22
CA VAL A 308 -45.40 7.31 19.25
C VAL A 308 -44.49 8.49 18.95
N ALA A 309 -44.07 8.67 17.70
CA ALA A 309 -43.27 9.80 17.27
C ALA A 309 -43.96 11.15 17.53
N LEU A 310 -45.24 11.28 17.16
CA LEU A 310 -46.04 12.46 17.45
C LEU A 310 -46.14 12.74 18.96
N VAL A 311 -46.43 11.69 19.75
CA VAL A 311 -46.54 11.81 21.22
C VAL A 311 -45.19 12.17 21.86
N SER A 312 -44.08 11.70 21.30
CA SER A 312 -42.74 11.92 21.86
C SER A 312 -42.23 13.35 21.72
N GLU A 313 -42.65 14.07 20.67
CA GLU A 313 -42.38 15.50 20.49
C GLU A 313 -43.42 16.40 21.18
N GLY A 314 -44.60 15.86 21.46
CA GLY A 314 -45.64 16.55 22.21
C GLY A 314 -45.28 16.79 23.68
N LYS A 315 -46.11 17.56 24.37
CA LYS A 315 -45.95 17.89 25.79
C LYS A 315 -46.34 16.76 26.74
N ALA A 316 -46.51 15.53 26.24
CA ALA A 316 -47.02 14.39 27.00
C ALA A 316 -46.08 13.88 28.10
N GLY A 317 -44.83 14.36 28.13
CA GLY A 317 -43.87 14.09 29.20
C GLY A 317 -42.58 13.43 28.73
N SER A 318 -41.58 13.41 29.61
CA SER A 318 -40.22 12.99 29.22
C SER A 318 -40.02 11.47 29.03
N VAL A 319 -41.03 10.61 29.22
CA VAL A 319 -40.86 9.15 29.11
C VAL A 319 -41.12 8.62 27.70
N TRP A 320 -41.94 9.30 26.89
CA TRP A 320 -42.42 8.82 25.59
C TRP A 320 -41.32 8.54 24.56
N PRO A 321 -40.17 9.25 24.53
CA PRO A 321 -39.08 8.86 23.64
C PRO A 321 -38.53 7.45 23.85
N LEU A 322 -38.81 6.77 24.98
CA LEU A 322 -38.49 5.35 25.18
C LEU A 322 -39.26 4.41 24.25
N ALA A 323 -40.41 4.85 23.73
CA ALA A 323 -41.23 4.06 22.84
C ALA A 323 -40.72 4.06 21.38
N LEU A 324 -39.81 4.98 21.04
CA LEU A 324 -39.15 5.03 19.74
C LEU A 324 -38.12 3.90 19.57
N ALA A 325 -37.94 3.46 18.34
CA ALA A 325 -36.86 2.54 18.00
C ALA A 325 -35.48 3.18 18.26
N PRO A 326 -34.49 2.42 18.79
CA PRO A 326 -33.14 2.92 18.91
C PRO A 326 -32.51 3.12 17.52
N PRO A 327 -31.64 4.13 17.33
CA PRO A 327 -30.86 4.27 16.09
C PRO A 327 -30.03 3.02 15.80
N ALA A 328 -29.96 2.60 14.53
CA ALA A 328 -29.33 1.33 14.13
C ALA A 328 -27.83 1.23 14.49
N ASN A 329 -27.15 2.38 14.53
CA ASN A 329 -25.74 2.53 14.88
C ASN A 329 -25.47 2.54 16.39
N LEU A 330 -26.49 2.71 17.24
CA LEU A 330 -26.33 2.78 18.70
C LEU A 330 -26.77 1.48 19.37
N ARG A 331 -25.79 0.72 19.87
CA ARG A 331 -26.05 -0.55 20.57
C ARG A 331 -25.98 -0.35 22.08
N LEU A 332 -27.10 -0.61 22.75
CA LEU A 332 -27.19 -0.64 24.21
C LEU A 332 -26.68 -1.98 24.76
N GLU A 333 -26.18 -1.96 25.99
CA GLU A 333 -25.88 -3.15 26.76
C GLU A 333 -27.12 -4.05 26.90
N ASN A 334 -26.94 -5.37 26.85
CA ASN A 334 -28.04 -6.36 26.83
C ASN A 334 -29.09 -6.15 27.94
N ALA A 335 -28.66 -5.88 29.18
CA ALA A 335 -29.55 -5.68 30.31
C ALA A 335 -30.43 -4.43 30.12
N LEU A 336 -29.81 -3.30 29.77
CA LEU A 336 -30.50 -2.05 29.49
C LEU A 336 -31.42 -2.17 28.27
N ARG A 337 -30.94 -2.80 27.18
CA ARG A 337 -31.74 -3.05 25.97
C ARG A 337 -33.02 -3.80 26.28
N ASN A 338 -32.95 -4.84 27.11
CA ASN A 338 -34.13 -5.64 27.48
C ASN A 338 -35.13 -4.83 28.33
N ARG A 339 -34.65 -3.97 29.24
CA ARG A 339 -35.51 -3.06 30.00
C ARG A 339 -36.19 -2.03 29.08
N VAL A 340 -35.42 -1.39 28.20
CA VAL A 340 -35.95 -0.43 27.21
C VAL A 340 -36.96 -1.12 26.28
N LYS A 341 -36.72 -2.36 25.85
CA LYS A 341 -37.67 -3.11 25.02
C LYS A 341 -39.00 -3.34 25.74
N LYS A 342 -38.98 -3.71 27.02
CA LYS A 342 -40.20 -3.88 27.83
C LYS A 342 -40.94 -2.54 28.02
N ALA A 343 -40.21 -1.48 28.36
CA ALA A 343 -40.75 -0.14 28.48
C ALA A 343 -41.38 0.35 27.17
N ARG A 344 -40.71 0.11 26.04
CA ARG A 344 -41.21 0.44 24.71
C ARG A 344 -42.54 -0.24 24.42
N ASN A 345 -42.62 -1.55 24.65
CA ASN A 345 -43.85 -2.30 24.41
C ASN A 345 -44.99 -1.76 25.29
N ARG A 346 -44.73 -1.57 26.59
CA ARG A 346 -45.70 -0.98 27.53
C ARG A 346 -46.23 0.37 27.07
N LEU A 347 -45.34 1.29 26.67
CA LEU A 347 -45.73 2.62 26.19
C LEU A 347 -46.51 2.55 24.87
N ARG A 348 -46.11 1.66 23.95
CA ARG A 348 -46.86 1.40 22.71
C ARG A 348 -48.25 0.85 22.98
N ASP A 349 -48.40 -0.04 23.95
CA ASP A 349 -49.70 -0.60 24.34
C ASP A 349 -50.62 0.48 24.90
N VAL A 350 -50.08 1.43 25.68
CA VAL A 350 -50.82 2.60 26.17
C VAL A 350 -51.25 3.52 25.03
N VAL A 351 -50.34 3.88 24.12
CA VAL A 351 -50.66 4.73 22.94
C VAL A 351 -51.68 4.04 22.05
N GLY A 352 -51.49 2.75 21.79
CA GLY A 352 -52.43 1.94 21.01
C GLY A 352 -53.80 1.94 21.65
N SER A 353 -53.90 1.59 22.94
CA SER A 353 -55.18 1.57 23.66
C SER A 353 -55.86 2.95 23.66
N PHE A 354 -55.08 4.02 23.83
CA PHE A 354 -55.56 5.40 23.76
C PHE A 354 -56.12 5.75 22.39
N LEU A 355 -55.42 5.41 21.30
CA LEU A 355 -55.92 5.66 19.94
C LEU A 355 -57.23 4.92 19.66
N HIS A 356 -57.40 3.72 20.20
CA HIS A 356 -58.65 2.97 20.04
C HIS A 356 -59.80 3.59 20.84
N SER A 357 -59.56 4.03 22.09
CA SER A 357 -60.62 4.51 23.00
C SER A 357 -60.93 6.00 22.90
N CYS A 358 -59.98 6.84 22.48
CA CYS A 358 -60.13 8.29 22.49
C CYS A 358 -60.94 8.80 21.29
N ASN A 359 -61.81 9.78 21.57
CA ASN A 359 -62.55 10.54 20.55
C ASN A 359 -61.70 11.75 20.14
N LEU A 360 -60.84 11.55 19.14
CA LEU A 360 -60.02 12.61 18.56
C LEU A 360 -60.84 13.42 17.52
N PRO A 361 -60.58 14.73 17.37
CA PRO A 361 -61.28 15.55 16.40
C PRO A 361 -61.04 15.05 14.98
N ASN A 362 -62.10 14.97 14.19
CA ASN A 362 -62.00 14.57 12.80
C ASN A 362 -61.43 15.71 11.94
N ASN A 363 -60.24 15.47 11.39
CA ASN A 363 -59.79 16.03 10.11
C ASN A 363 -59.67 17.57 10.02
N GLU A 364 -59.31 18.25 11.11
CA GLU A 364 -58.92 19.67 11.07
C GLU A 364 -57.48 19.83 10.57
N ASN A 365 -57.29 19.75 9.25
CA ASN A 365 -55.98 19.93 8.60
C ASN A 365 -55.27 21.26 8.91
N GLY A 366 -56.00 22.26 9.45
CA GLY A 366 -55.48 23.59 9.75
C GLY A 366 -54.60 23.68 11.00
N ALA A 367 -54.69 22.71 11.93
CA ALA A 367 -53.91 22.73 13.17
C ALA A 367 -52.61 21.91 13.11
N VAL A 368 -52.42 21.09 12.07
CA VAL A 368 -51.30 20.16 11.96
C VAL A 368 -50.12 20.82 11.28
N THR A 369 -48.97 20.81 11.96
CA THR A 369 -47.70 21.33 11.40
C THR A 369 -47.19 20.46 10.25
N ASP A 370 -46.35 21.02 9.38
CA ASP A 370 -45.76 20.27 8.25
C ASP A 370 -44.97 19.05 8.73
N TRP A 371 -44.20 19.19 9.82
CA TRP A 371 -43.48 18.08 10.44
C TRP A 371 -44.41 16.95 10.89
N GLN A 372 -45.51 17.28 11.58
CA GLN A 372 -46.49 16.27 12.02
C GLN A 372 -47.16 15.60 10.81
N ARG A 373 -47.45 16.36 9.75
CA ARG A 373 -48.03 15.83 8.50
C ARG A 373 -47.07 14.84 7.83
N ASP A 374 -45.78 15.15 7.78
CA ASP A 374 -44.77 14.26 7.23
C ASP A 374 -44.63 12.97 8.05
N VAL A 375 -44.70 13.05 9.38
CA VAL A 375 -44.72 11.87 10.25
C VAL A 375 -45.98 11.04 10.00
N VAL A 376 -47.17 11.64 9.92
CA VAL A 376 -48.44 10.94 9.62
C VAL A 376 -48.38 10.26 8.25
N ASN A 377 -47.80 10.92 7.25
CA ASN A 377 -47.61 10.38 5.90
C ASN A 377 -46.53 9.29 5.82
N GLY A 378 -45.72 9.11 6.86
CA GLY A 378 -44.58 8.18 6.86
C GLY A 378 -43.39 8.68 6.03
N LEU A 379 -43.35 9.99 5.70
CA LEU A 379 -42.22 10.62 5.02
C LEU A 379 -41.05 10.89 5.97
N LEU A 380 -41.33 10.98 7.27
CA LEU A 380 -40.35 11.18 8.32
C LEU A 380 -40.52 10.12 9.41
N VAL A 381 -39.40 9.49 9.82
CA VAL A 381 -39.33 8.59 10.97
C VAL A 381 -38.39 9.23 11.99
N PRO A 382 -38.91 9.87 13.05
CA PRO A 382 -38.06 10.50 14.05
C PRO A 382 -37.16 9.50 14.75
N THR A 383 -35.86 9.76 14.71
CA THR A 383 -34.85 9.02 15.46
C THR A 383 -34.38 9.85 16.64
N TRP A 384 -34.01 9.18 17.73
CA TRP A 384 -33.35 9.85 18.84
C TRP A 384 -32.13 10.62 18.35
N SER A 385 -32.05 11.89 18.73
CA SER A 385 -30.86 12.72 18.58
C SER A 385 -30.40 13.14 19.96
N PRO A 386 -29.08 13.18 20.24
CA PRO A 386 -28.61 13.79 21.47
C PRO A 386 -29.12 15.22 21.49
N ALA A 387 -29.72 15.65 22.60
CA ALA A 387 -30.04 17.05 22.79
C ALA A 387 -28.74 17.83 22.55
N GLN A 388 -28.71 18.68 21.51
CA GLN A 388 -27.62 19.63 21.36
C GLN A 388 -27.63 20.46 22.63
N GLU A 389 -26.63 20.26 23.50
CA GLU A 389 -26.36 21.24 24.54
C GLU A 389 -26.30 22.60 23.83
N PRO A 390 -27.05 23.62 24.29
CA PRO A 390 -27.01 24.94 23.69
C PRO A 390 -25.54 25.34 23.64
N SER A 391 -25.00 25.43 22.42
CA SER A 391 -23.60 25.77 22.21
C SER A 391 -23.31 27.02 23.01
N GLU A 392 -22.42 26.95 24.00
CA GLU A 392 -21.98 28.12 24.73
C GLU A 392 -21.60 29.20 23.69
N PRO A 393 -22.11 30.44 23.83
CA PRO A 393 -21.80 31.50 22.88
C PRO A 393 -20.27 31.64 22.81
N PRO A 394 -19.69 31.82 21.60
CA PRO A 394 -18.25 31.86 21.41
C PRO A 394 -17.64 32.88 22.38
N SER A 395 -16.83 32.39 23.30
CA SER A 395 -16.14 33.21 24.28
C SER A 395 -15.27 34.23 23.53
N LYS A 396 -15.48 35.51 23.86
CA LYS A 396 -14.77 36.65 23.26
C LYS A 396 -13.24 36.44 23.34
N PRO A 397 -12.47 36.86 22.31
CA PRO A 397 -11.01 36.79 22.35
C PRO A 397 -10.48 37.75 23.43
N GLY A 398 -9.92 37.18 24.49
CA GLY A 398 -9.16 37.90 25.51
C GLY A 398 -7.69 38.14 25.09
N PRO A 399 -7.01 39.13 25.67
CA PRO A 399 -5.97 39.91 25.00
C PRO A 399 -4.59 39.24 24.93
N GLU A 400 -3.87 39.62 23.87
CA GLU A 400 -2.48 39.29 23.57
C GLU A 400 -1.54 39.36 24.78
N LYS A 401 -0.84 38.25 25.05
CA LYS A 401 0.41 38.26 25.83
C LYS A 401 1.57 37.76 24.96
N LYS A 402 2.56 38.65 24.85
CA LYS A 402 3.83 38.55 24.14
C LYS A 402 4.56 37.20 24.27
N LYS A 403 4.89 36.65 23.09
CA LYS A 403 6.13 35.94 22.68
C LYS A 403 6.96 35.25 23.76
N LYS A 404 6.97 33.91 23.71
CA LYS A 404 8.19 33.10 23.83
C LYS A 404 8.30 32.24 22.57
N LYS A 405 9.44 32.39 21.87
CA LYS A 405 9.74 31.89 20.53
C LYS A 405 10.03 30.39 20.59
N GLU A 406 9.20 29.57 19.96
CA GLU A 406 9.47 28.15 19.70
C GLU A 406 8.94 27.81 18.29
N LYS A 407 9.68 26.96 17.58
CA LYS A 407 9.67 26.74 16.12
C LYS A 407 8.28 26.47 15.54
N GLU A 408 7.91 27.32 14.59
CA GLU A 408 6.82 27.14 13.63
C GLU A 408 7.46 26.79 12.28
N THR A 409 7.48 25.50 11.94
CA THR A 409 7.86 24.99 10.61
C THR A 409 7.07 23.71 10.38
N ASP A 410 5.83 23.83 9.89
CA ASP A 410 5.20 22.80 9.02
C ASP A 410 3.81 23.17 8.48
N GLU A 411 3.16 24.26 8.93
CA GLU A 411 1.77 24.55 8.52
C GLU A 411 1.60 25.47 7.29
N ASP A 412 2.68 25.93 6.63
CA ASP A 412 2.58 26.86 5.49
C ASP A 412 3.00 26.24 4.14
N LEU A 413 3.37 24.96 4.09
CA LEU A 413 3.72 24.28 2.83
C LEU A 413 2.49 24.00 1.95
N ASP A 414 1.34 23.71 2.56
CA ASP A 414 0.10 23.47 1.82
C ASP A 414 -0.46 24.77 1.21
N ARG A 415 -0.18 25.93 1.82
CA ARG A 415 -0.56 27.24 1.29
C ARG A 415 0.32 27.66 0.09
N ILE A 416 1.61 27.34 0.14
CA ILE A 416 2.56 27.59 -0.95
C ILE A 416 2.30 26.66 -2.15
N LEU A 417 1.87 25.42 -1.91
CA LEU A 417 1.51 24.49 -2.99
C LEU A 417 0.22 24.88 -3.71
N ALA A 418 -0.78 25.40 -2.98
CA ALA A 418 -2.00 25.92 -3.58
C ALA A 418 -1.75 27.16 -4.45
N GLU A 419 -0.74 27.98 -4.15
CA GLU A 419 -0.40 29.18 -4.90
C GLU A 419 0.33 28.88 -6.24
N PHE A 420 0.84 27.66 -6.42
CA PHE A 420 1.51 27.23 -7.67
C PHE A 420 0.59 26.54 -8.67
N GLU A 421 -0.57 26.00 -8.26
CA GLU A 421 -1.53 25.38 -9.19
C GLU A 421 -2.39 26.41 -9.95
N ASP A 422 -2.48 27.66 -9.47
CA ASP A 422 -3.27 28.73 -10.12
C ASP A 422 -2.50 29.56 -11.17
N SER A 423 -1.22 29.28 -11.41
CA SER A 423 -0.44 29.95 -12.48
C SER A 423 -0.45 29.16 -13.79
N SER A 424 -1.63 29.03 -14.39
CA SER A 424 -1.79 28.60 -15.79
C SER A 424 -1.74 29.84 -16.71
N PRO A 425 -0.80 29.96 -17.67
CA PRO A 425 -0.69 31.15 -18.50
C PRO A 425 -1.88 31.25 -19.47
N GLY A 426 -2.68 32.29 -19.26
CA GLY A 426 -3.89 32.60 -20.01
C GLY A 426 -3.66 32.91 -21.49
N LYS A 427 -4.57 32.33 -22.29
CA LYS A 427 -5.05 32.70 -23.64
C LYS A 427 -4.56 34.05 -24.17
N THR A 428 -3.81 34.00 -25.28
CA THR A 428 -3.49 35.15 -26.12
C THR A 428 -4.76 35.76 -26.75
N LYS A 429 -4.95 37.06 -26.47
CA LYS A 429 -6.01 37.92 -27.03
C LYS A 429 -5.85 38.10 -28.54
N LYS A 430 -6.94 37.82 -29.26
CA LYS A 430 -7.23 38.19 -30.66
C LYS A 430 -7.24 39.73 -30.78
N LYS A 431 -6.43 40.31 -31.68
CA LYS A 431 -6.49 41.74 -32.07
C LYS A 431 -7.62 41.99 -33.08
N PRO A 432 -8.33 43.13 -33.02
CA PRO A 432 -9.20 43.57 -34.10
C PRO A 432 -8.48 44.52 -35.08
N GLY A 433 -8.58 44.21 -36.38
CA GLY A 433 -8.73 45.14 -37.51
C GLY A 433 -7.59 46.06 -37.94
N LYS A 434 -7.23 46.02 -39.23
CA LYS A 434 -7.13 47.22 -40.08
C LYS A 434 -7.25 46.91 -41.58
N LYS A 435 -8.13 47.67 -42.24
CA LYS A 435 -8.33 47.78 -43.70
C LYS A 435 -7.04 48.16 -44.43
N LYS A 436 -6.81 47.57 -45.61
CA LYS A 436 -6.86 48.28 -46.90
C LYS A 436 -7.03 47.27 -48.02
#